data_AF-A0A8H3ATK2-F1
#
_entry.id   AF-A0A8H3ATK2-F1
#
_cell.length_a   1.000
_cell.length_b   1.000
_cell.length_c   1.000
_cell.angle_alpha   90.00
_cell.angle_beta   90.00
_cell.angle_gamma   90.00
#
_symmetry.space_group_name_H-M   'P 1'
#
loop_
_entity.id
_entity.type
_entity.pdbx_description
1 polymer ?
#
loop_
_entity_poly.entity_id
_entity_poly.type
_entity_poly.pdbx_seq_one_letter_code
_entity_poly.pdbx_strand_id
1 'polypeptide(L)'
;MLKSLLTPLKTRFEEAVSLRNNETPEPVPESPEDFERDARIETMRMVVQSINAVEDDTARMDLLGEASRLMQIDPATKDVFREMDGFLVLMSFLSTSAFSTSEHPATAFDLVMQVFSTAMIDHPINQTHFKHNVGYNALESSTSDYLNRPEPDTKAMVLSSLAAFIFQLPSLSAFLSTIDSQPHDDSDATVTPIGDYITQLDTPSARISHPLAIPILLRLTWSLSNETYLFAMAKPFDRLTTVSYANRATMARSRSFELFGTGCTLYPLPSWPRLQKHLFRRTSNSGAVGLKALSTLKGNPQARWPSFLSFRDGCGLDVNNLNLRGKGISVLMWIYTEHRSHLPIHLFGCFSSETRGAQSTLFALVFKPDGCLAIQPGSRKASHAVDLQGAITLPGSMIQRGRWTHLGLTWTAGEQG
;
A
#
# COMPACT_ATOMS: atom_id res chain seq x y z
N MET A 1 -29.92 -38.58 -10.14
CA MET A 1 -29.70 -37.30 -10.84
C MET A 1 -28.21 -37.03 -11.03
N LEU A 2 -27.51 -37.92 -11.76
CA LEU A 2 -26.08 -37.81 -12.10
C LEU A 2 -25.87 -38.48 -13.46
N LYS A 3 -26.12 -37.74 -14.55
CA LYS A 3 -25.79 -38.13 -15.93
C LYS A 3 -25.55 -36.86 -16.74
N SER A 4 -24.32 -36.39 -16.78
CA SER A 4 -23.81 -35.43 -17.77
C SER A 4 -22.28 -35.29 -17.63
N LEU A 5 -21.59 -36.43 -17.65
CA LEU A 5 -20.20 -36.54 -18.05
C LEU A 5 -20.22 -37.14 -19.46
N LEU A 6 -19.25 -36.74 -20.28
CA LEU A 6 -18.97 -37.19 -21.65
C LEU A 6 -19.61 -36.36 -22.77
N THR A 7 -18.93 -35.26 -23.13
CA THR A 7 -18.90 -34.80 -24.52
C THR A 7 -17.77 -35.51 -25.28
N PRO A 8 -17.95 -35.83 -26.57
CA PRO A 8 -17.15 -36.84 -27.27
C PRO A 8 -15.91 -36.25 -27.93
N LEU A 9 -14.81 -37.01 -27.89
CA LEU A 9 -13.63 -36.86 -28.74
C LEU A 9 -14.04 -36.96 -30.22
N LYS A 10 -14.08 -35.83 -30.93
CA LYS A 10 -14.23 -35.79 -32.39
C LYS A 10 -12.84 -35.81 -33.05
N THR A 11 -12.41 -37.03 -33.34
CA THR A 11 -11.84 -37.51 -34.62
C THR A 11 -10.95 -36.54 -35.41
N ARG A 12 -9.67 -36.93 -35.46
CA ARG A 12 -8.68 -36.63 -36.50
C ARG A 12 -9.31 -36.60 -37.89
N PHE A 13 -9.26 -35.46 -38.55
CA PHE A 13 -9.18 -35.44 -40.01
C PHE A 13 -7.71 -35.54 -40.37
N GLU A 14 -7.32 -36.72 -40.83
CA GLU A 14 -6.18 -36.89 -41.73
C GLU A 14 -6.57 -36.20 -43.04
N GLU A 15 -6.17 -34.94 -43.19
CA GLU A 15 -6.15 -34.31 -44.50
C GLU A 15 -4.76 -34.56 -45.11
N ALA A 16 -4.82 -35.01 -46.35
CA ALA A 16 -3.78 -35.75 -47.02
C ALA A 16 -2.45 -35.01 -47.06
N VAL A 17 -1.41 -35.81 -46.82
CA VAL A 17 -0.05 -35.60 -47.29
C VAL A 17 -0.09 -35.28 -48.80
N SER A 18 -0.09 -33.98 -49.13
CA SER A 18 0.25 -33.49 -50.47
C SER A 18 1.77 -33.49 -50.58
N LEU A 19 2.31 -34.64 -50.99
CA LEU A 19 3.66 -34.74 -51.51
C LEU A 19 3.71 -34.03 -52.87
N ARG A 20 4.66 -33.09 -52.99
CA ARG A 20 5.13 -32.36 -54.19
C ARG A 20 4.55 -30.95 -54.37
N ASN A 21 5.29 -29.97 -53.85
CA ASN A 21 5.95 -28.99 -54.72
C ASN A 21 7.20 -28.47 -54.01
N ASN A 22 8.36 -28.77 -54.59
CA ASN A 22 9.67 -28.25 -54.21
C ASN A 22 9.87 -26.89 -54.90
N GLU A 23 8.83 -26.05 -54.87
CA GLU A 23 8.92 -24.66 -55.29
C GLU A 23 9.44 -23.91 -54.06
N THR A 24 10.70 -23.51 -54.11
CA THR A 24 11.22 -22.44 -53.25
C THR A 24 10.15 -21.35 -53.21
N PRO A 25 9.52 -21.07 -52.05
CA PRO A 25 8.50 -20.05 -51.98
C PRO A 25 9.12 -18.76 -52.52
N GLU A 26 8.51 -18.22 -53.58
CA GLU A 26 8.90 -16.92 -54.13
C GLU A 26 8.95 -15.95 -52.94
N PRO A 27 10.05 -15.20 -52.75
CA PRO A 27 10.15 -14.28 -51.63
C PRO A 27 9.01 -13.27 -51.79
N VAL A 28 8.01 -13.39 -50.93
CA VAL A 28 6.93 -12.41 -50.84
C VAL A 28 7.63 -11.09 -50.55
N PRO A 29 7.49 -10.08 -51.42
CA PRO A 29 8.17 -8.81 -51.21
C PRO A 29 7.73 -8.25 -49.86
N GLU A 30 8.70 -8.11 -48.94
CA GLU A 30 8.46 -7.51 -47.62
C GLU A 30 7.82 -6.15 -47.81
N SER A 31 6.75 -5.89 -47.06
CA SER A 31 6.09 -4.61 -47.16
C SER A 31 7.02 -3.52 -46.62
N PRO A 32 6.99 -2.28 -47.16
CA PRO A 32 7.77 -1.17 -46.60
C PRO A 32 7.52 -0.95 -45.09
N GLU A 33 6.32 -1.28 -44.60
CA GLU A 33 5.96 -1.20 -43.18
C GLU A 33 6.74 -2.20 -42.33
N ASP A 34 6.95 -3.42 -42.82
CA ASP A 34 7.75 -4.45 -42.12
C ASP A 34 9.21 -4.02 -42.02
N PHE A 35 9.76 -3.42 -43.08
CA PHE A 35 11.12 -2.88 -43.07
C PHE A 35 11.29 -1.74 -42.03
N GLU A 36 10.34 -0.81 -41.95
CA GLU A 36 10.38 0.26 -40.95
C GLU A 36 10.25 -0.26 -39.52
N ARG A 37 9.49 -1.34 -39.32
CA ARG A 37 9.35 -2.01 -38.04
C ARG A 37 10.65 -2.70 -37.63
N ASP A 38 11.25 -3.45 -38.55
CA ASP A 38 12.53 -4.14 -38.31
C ASP A 38 13.67 -3.14 -38.06
N ALA A 39 13.70 -2.02 -38.77
CA ALA A 39 14.63 -0.93 -38.52
C ALA A 39 14.48 -0.36 -37.09
N ARG A 40 13.24 -0.19 -36.60
CA ARG A 40 12.98 0.27 -35.21
C ARG A 40 13.39 -0.77 -34.17
N ILE A 41 13.14 -2.05 -34.44
CA ILE A 41 13.59 -3.17 -33.58
C ILE A 41 15.11 -3.18 -33.46
N GLU A 42 15.83 -3.08 -34.58
CA GLU A 42 17.29 -3.07 -34.57
C GLU A 42 17.84 -1.80 -33.90
N THR A 43 17.21 -0.65 -34.13
CA THR A 43 17.55 0.60 -33.44
C THR A 43 17.40 0.45 -31.93
N MET A 44 16.33 -0.18 -31.44
CA MET A 44 16.15 -0.45 -30.01
C MET A 44 17.28 -1.33 -29.45
N ARG A 45 17.72 -2.37 -30.16
CA ARG A 45 18.85 -3.21 -29.73
C ARG A 45 20.13 -2.39 -29.60
N MET A 46 20.44 -1.56 -30.60
CA MET A 46 21.60 -0.68 -30.58
C MET A 46 21.54 0.33 -29.43
N VAL A 47 20.37 0.92 -29.18
CA VAL A 47 20.17 1.88 -28.08
C VAL A 47 20.43 1.22 -26.73
N VAL A 48 19.84 0.04 -26.46
CA VAL A 48 20.03 -0.65 -25.17
C VAL A 48 21.49 -1.07 -24.96
N GLN A 49 22.16 -1.58 -26.00
CA GLN A 49 23.59 -1.89 -25.95
C GLN A 49 24.44 -0.63 -25.67
N SER A 50 24.09 0.50 -26.29
CA SER A 50 24.80 1.77 -26.12
C SER A 50 24.64 2.33 -24.71
N ILE A 51 23.45 2.23 -24.09
CA ILE A 51 23.22 2.69 -22.70
C ILE A 51 24.16 1.98 -21.73
N ASN A 52 24.52 0.72 -22.00
CA ASN A 52 25.41 -0.06 -21.17
C ASN A 52 26.90 0.19 -21.47
N ALA A 53 27.24 0.64 -22.69
CA ALA A 53 28.61 0.88 -23.12
C ALA A 53 29.09 2.31 -22.82
N VAL A 54 28.19 3.28 -22.75
CA VAL A 54 28.51 4.69 -22.52
C VAL A 54 28.70 4.95 -21.02
N GLU A 55 29.82 5.58 -20.66
CA GLU A 55 30.13 5.96 -19.26
C GLU A 55 29.56 7.33 -18.87
N ASP A 56 29.34 8.22 -19.85
CA ASP A 56 28.81 9.57 -19.61
C ASP A 56 27.31 9.55 -19.30
N ASP A 57 26.92 10.06 -18.12
CA ASP A 57 25.53 10.06 -17.66
C ASP A 57 24.61 10.87 -18.58
N THR A 58 25.09 11.96 -19.18
CA THR A 58 24.28 12.82 -20.07
C THR A 58 23.91 12.07 -21.34
N ALA A 59 24.89 11.45 -21.99
CA ALA A 59 24.68 10.63 -23.17
C ALA A 59 23.82 9.39 -22.86
N ARG A 60 23.95 8.79 -21.67
CA ARG A 60 23.04 7.72 -21.23
C ARG A 60 21.61 8.21 -21.09
N MET A 61 21.39 9.40 -20.53
CA MET A 61 20.06 9.99 -20.42
C MET A 61 19.44 10.25 -21.79
N ASP A 62 20.20 10.75 -22.77
CA ASP A 62 19.70 10.95 -24.13
C ASP A 62 19.26 9.62 -24.77
N LEU A 63 20.06 8.56 -24.61
CA LEU A 63 19.73 7.21 -25.08
C LEU A 63 18.50 6.62 -24.38
N LEU A 64 18.31 6.90 -23.08
CA LEU A 64 17.11 6.51 -22.34
C LEU A 64 15.84 7.21 -22.85
N GLY A 65 15.96 8.51 -23.18
CA GLY A 65 14.90 9.27 -23.83
C GLY A 65 14.52 8.66 -25.18
N GLU A 66 15.51 8.27 -25.97
CA GLU A 66 15.31 7.61 -27.26
C GLU A 66 14.65 6.23 -27.11
N ALA A 67 15.08 5.41 -26.14
CA ALA A 67 14.43 4.13 -25.84
C ALA A 67 12.95 4.31 -25.47
N SER A 68 12.64 5.31 -24.63
CA SER A 68 11.25 5.64 -24.28
C SER A 68 10.44 6.01 -25.53
N ARG A 69 11.00 6.87 -26.40
CA ARG A 69 10.37 7.30 -27.65
C ARG A 69 10.07 6.12 -28.59
N LEU A 70 11.03 5.22 -28.79
CA LEU A 70 10.85 4.02 -29.63
C LEU A 70 9.73 3.12 -29.10
N MET A 71 9.64 2.88 -27.79
CA MET A 71 8.57 2.08 -27.17
C MET A 71 7.17 2.70 -27.27
N GLN A 72 7.08 4.02 -27.40
CA GLN A 72 5.83 4.72 -27.65
C GLN A 72 5.41 4.63 -29.11
N ILE A 73 6.37 4.67 -30.05
CA ILE A 73 6.12 4.58 -31.49
C ILE A 73 5.76 3.16 -31.92
N ASP A 74 6.46 2.16 -31.40
CA ASP A 74 6.21 0.75 -31.70
C ASP A 74 6.22 -0.11 -30.42
N PRO A 75 5.05 -0.62 -29.99
CA PRO A 75 4.95 -1.51 -28.84
C PRO A 75 5.81 -2.76 -28.93
N ALA A 76 6.14 -3.26 -30.13
CA ALA A 76 7.00 -4.45 -30.30
C ALA A 76 8.42 -4.23 -29.77
N THR A 77 8.90 -2.98 -29.76
CA THR A 77 10.21 -2.65 -29.20
C THR A 77 10.26 -2.80 -27.67
N LYS A 78 9.10 -2.89 -26.98
CA LYS A 78 9.04 -3.22 -25.53
C LYS A 78 9.49 -4.65 -25.25
N ASP A 79 9.22 -5.58 -26.18
CA ASP A 79 9.71 -6.96 -26.08
C ASP A 79 11.22 -7.00 -26.27
N VAL A 80 11.74 -6.28 -27.27
CA VAL A 80 13.17 -6.14 -27.53
C VAL A 80 13.88 -5.51 -26.32
N PHE A 81 13.31 -4.47 -25.74
CA PHE A 81 13.85 -3.83 -24.53
C PHE A 81 13.98 -4.83 -23.38
N ARG A 82 12.98 -5.70 -23.17
CA ARG A 82 13.05 -6.78 -22.17
C ARG A 82 14.10 -7.82 -22.54
N GLU A 83 14.16 -8.27 -23.79
CA GLU A 83 15.07 -9.31 -24.28
C GLU A 83 16.55 -8.89 -24.21
N MET A 84 16.81 -7.60 -24.38
CA MET A 84 18.14 -7.01 -24.27
C MET A 84 18.51 -6.61 -22.83
N ASP A 85 17.83 -7.18 -21.83
CA ASP A 85 18.04 -6.90 -20.39
C ASP A 85 17.88 -5.41 -20.02
N GLY A 86 17.08 -4.66 -20.78
CA GLY A 86 16.91 -3.21 -20.60
C GLY A 86 16.49 -2.84 -19.18
N PHE A 87 15.65 -3.65 -18.51
CA PHE A 87 15.29 -3.40 -17.11
C PHE A 87 16.48 -3.51 -16.15
N LEU A 88 17.41 -4.45 -16.37
CA LEU A 88 18.62 -4.59 -15.55
C LEU A 88 19.60 -3.46 -15.84
N VAL A 89 19.69 -3.02 -17.10
CA VAL A 89 20.47 -1.83 -17.49
C VAL A 89 19.96 -0.59 -16.75
N LEU A 90 18.63 -0.40 -16.64
CA LEU A 90 18.04 0.70 -15.86
C LEU A 90 18.35 0.59 -14.37
N MET A 91 18.26 -0.60 -13.78
CA MET A 91 18.59 -0.80 -12.36
C MET A 91 20.09 -0.55 -12.07
N SER A 92 20.96 -0.98 -12.99
CA SER A 92 22.39 -0.69 -12.94
C SER A 92 22.63 0.82 -13.00
N PHE A 93 21.98 1.52 -13.94
CA PHE A 93 22.07 2.98 -14.05
C PHE A 93 21.61 3.71 -12.79
N LEU A 94 20.47 3.32 -12.20
CA LEU A 94 20.01 3.91 -10.93
C LEU A 94 21.02 3.69 -9.80
N SER A 95 21.60 2.50 -9.73
CA SER A 95 22.55 2.16 -8.67
C SER A 95 23.86 2.92 -8.81
N THR A 96 24.32 3.21 -10.03
CA THR A 96 25.55 3.98 -10.25
C THR A 96 25.33 5.48 -10.17
N SER A 97 24.25 5.99 -10.77
CA SER A 97 24.00 7.44 -10.86
C SER A 97 23.51 8.04 -9.53
N ALA A 98 22.99 7.23 -8.60
CA ALA A 98 22.74 7.67 -7.22
C ALA A 98 24.00 8.20 -6.51
N PHE A 99 25.20 7.80 -6.94
CA PHE A 99 26.48 8.26 -6.38
C PHE A 99 27.29 9.14 -7.35
N SER A 100 26.75 9.42 -8.53
CA SER A 100 27.39 10.30 -9.51
C SER A 100 27.42 11.74 -9.00
N THR A 101 28.47 12.47 -9.39
CA THR A 101 28.61 13.91 -9.16
C THR A 101 27.87 14.74 -10.20
N SER A 102 26.98 14.13 -10.99
CA SER A 102 26.16 14.86 -11.97
C SER A 102 25.38 15.98 -11.29
N GLU A 103 25.16 17.07 -12.02
CA GLU A 103 24.48 18.26 -11.48
C GLU A 103 23.01 17.97 -11.11
N HIS A 104 22.40 16.94 -11.71
CA HIS A 104 20.96 16.67 -11.63
C HIS A 104 20.61 15.16 -11.49
N PRO A 105 21.04 14.49 -10.41
CA PRO A 105 20.79 13.06 -10.18
C PRO A 105 19.28 12.74 -10.14
N ALA A 106 18.46 13.65 -9.62
CA ALA A 106 17.02 13.49 -9.54
C ALA A 106 16.35 13.39 -10.93
N THR A 107 16.87 14.11 -11.93
CA THR A 107 16.38 14.04 -13.32
C THR A 107 16.67 12.68 -13.94
N ALA A 108 17.84 12.09 -13.64
CA ALA A 108 18.15 10.73 -14.07
C ALA A 108 17.16 9.72 -13.47
N PHE A 109 16.83 9.84 -12.17
CA PHE A 109 15.82 9.00 -11.53
C PHE A 109 14.44 9.15 -12.18
N ASP A 110 13.98 10.38 -12.41
CA ASP A 110 12.69 10.65 -13.06
C ASP A 110 12.62 10.02 -14.45
N LEU A 111 13.66 10.21 -15.26
CA LEU A 111 13.72 9.63 -16.60
C LEU A 111 13.66 8.10 -16.57
N VAL A 112 14.38 7.44 -15.66
CA VAL A 112 14.31 5.98 -15.52
C VAL A 112 12.90 5.52 -15.11
N MET A 113 12.23 6.22 -14.19
CA MET A 113 10.85 5.90 -13.82
C MET A 113 9.89 6.05 -15.01
N GLN A 114 10.11 7.06 -15.88
CA GLN A 114 9.36 7.22 -17.12
C GLN A 114 9.61 6.05 -18.08
N VAL A 115 10.88 5.64 -18.29
CA VAL A 115 11.22 4.50 -19.16
C VAL A 115 10.60 3.20 -18.61
N PHE A 116 10.67 2.95 -17.30
CA PHE A 116 9.99 1.81 -16.67
C PHE A 116 8.48 1.84 -16.93
N SER A 117 7.85 3.01 -16.75
CA SER A 117 6.42 3.20 -17.00
C SER A 117 6.05 2.90 -18.44
N THR A 118 6.82 3.41 -19.41
CA THR A 118 6.62 3.18 -20.85
C THR A 118 6.84 1.71 -21.22
N ALA A 119 7.86 1.05 -20.65
CA ALA A 119 8.15 -0.35 -20.94
C ALA A 119 7.07 -1.31 -20.41
N MET A 120 6.35 -0.92 -19.36
CA MET A 120 5.35 -1.76 -18.69
C MET A 120 3.89 -1.38 -18.98
N ILE A 121 3.61 -0.19 -19.51
CA ILE A 121 2.24 0.23 -19.85
C ILE A 121 1.64 -0.71 -20.89
N ASP A 122 0.47 -1.26 -20.54
CA ASP A 122 -0.29 -2.21 -21.35
C ASP A 122 0.54 -3.43 -21.83
N HIS A 123 1.57 -3.79 -21.06
CA HIS A 123 2.50 -4.87 -21.41
C HIS A 123 2.67 -5.88 -20.26
N PRO A 124 1.70 -6.80 -20.05
CA PRO A 124 1.66 -7.69 -18.88
C PRO A 124 2.87 -8.64 -18.78
N ILE A 125 3.47 -9.01 -19.92
CA ILE A 125 4.69 -9.84 -19.95
C ILE A 125 5.85 -9.07 -19.31
N ASN A 126 5.98 -7.77 -19.59
CA ASN A 126 7.05 -6.93 -19.03
C ASN A 126 6.80 -6.68 -17.54
N GLN A 127 5.55 -6.46 -17.13
CA GLN A 127 5.20 -6.36 -15.71
C GLN A 127 5.54 -7.63 -14.93
N THR A 128 5.27 -8.79 -15.52
CA THR A 128 5.57 -10.10 -14.92
C THR A 128 7.08 -10.33 -14.86
N HIS A 129 7.80 -10.05 -15.95
CA HIS A 129 9.26 -10.12 -15.99
C HIS A 129 9.88 -9.19 -14.93
N PHE A 130 9.48 -7.92 -14.86
CA PHE A 130 10.01 -6.99 -13.87
C PHE A 130 9.78 -7.50 -12.45
N LYS A 131 8.58 -8.01 -12.16
CA LYS A 131 8.24 -8.58 -10.84
C LYS A 131 9.12 -9.77 -10.45
N HIS A 132 9.43 -10.66 -11.38
CA HIS A 132 10.07 -11.96 -11.09
C HIS A 132 11.58 -11.98 -11.30
N ASN A 133 12.09 -11.22 -12.27
CA ASN A 133 13.49 -11.27 -12.70
C ASN A 133 14.29 -10.06 -12.19
N VAL A 134 13.66 -8.88 -12.10
CA VAL A 134 14.34 -7.64 -11.66
C VAL A 134 14.08 -7.41 -10.17
N GLY A 135 12.81 -7.42 -9.78
CA GLY A 135 12.36 -7.35 -8.41
C GLY A 135 12.23 -5.91 -7.87
N TYR A 136 11.19 -5.70 -7.08
CA TYR A 136 10.90 -4.40 -6.44
C TYR A 136 11.88 -4.04 -5.30
N ASN A 137 12.61 -5.01 -4.75
CA ASN A 137 13.58 -4.76 -3.67
C ASN A 137 14.78 -3.94 -4.17
N ALA A 138 15.27 -4.22 -5.39
CA ALA A 138 16.37 -3.46 -5.97
C ALA A 138 15.93 -2.01 -6.23
N LEU A 139 14.70 -1.81 -6.72
CA LEU A 139 14.10 -0.48 -6.88
C LEU A 139 14.00 0.27 -5.54
N GLU A 140 13.58 -0.39 -4.46
CA GLU A 140 13.56 0.20 -3.12
C GLU A 140 14.94 0.64 -2.65
N SER A 141 15.95 -0.22 -2.78
CA SER A 141 17.34 0.10 -2.43
C SER A 141 17.84 1.32 -3.20
N SER A 142 17.74 1.30 -4.54
CA SER A 142 18.19 2.43 -5.35
C SER A 142 17.43 3.71 -5.01
N THR A 143 16.10 3.64 -4.83
CA THR A 143 15.30 4.83 -4.46
C THR A 143 15.75 5.40 -3.10
N SER A 144 16.04 4.53 -2.13
CA SER A 144 16.56 4.94 -0.83
C SER A 144 17.90 5.68 -0.95
N ASP A 145 18.78 5.24 -1.85
CA ASP A 145 20.07 5.89 -2.08
C ASP A 145 19.88 7.32 -2.60
N TYR A 146 18.95 7.54 -3.54
CA TYR A 146 18.60 8.90 -3.98
C TYR A 146 17.96 9.76 -2.89
N LEU A 147 17.13 9.19 -2.02
CA LEU A 147 16.50 9.96 -0.93
C LEU A 147 17.50 10.42 0.13
N ASN A 148 18.64 9.76 0.25
CA ASN A 148 19.72 10.11 1.17
C ASN A 148 20.62 11.24 0.64
N ARG A 149 20.42 11.66 -0.61
CA ARG A 149 21.18 12.74 -1.22
C ARG A 149 20.85 14.11 -0.59
N PRO A 150 21.86 14.98 -0.37
CA PRO A 150 21.68 16.27 0.30
C PRO A 150 21.10 17.37 -0.61
N GLU A 151 21.11 17.19 -1.93
CA GLU A 151 20.68 18.22 -2.87
C GLU A 151 19.20 18.60 -2.68
N PRO A 152 18.87 19.90 -2.75
CA PRO A 152 17.48 20.36 -2.62
C PRO A 152 16.60 19.75 -3.72
N ASP A 153 15.30 19.62 -3.45
CA ASP A 153 14.29 19.09 -4.36
C ASP A 153 14.44 17.61 -4.79
N THR A 154 15.57 16.96 -4.46
CA THR A 154 15.82 15.57 -4.84
C THR A 154 14.78 14.63 -4.23
N LYS A 155 14.44 14.83 -2.96
CA LYS A 155 13.43 14.01 -2.26
C LYS A 155 12.06 14.14 -2.90
N ALA A 156 11.63 15.38 -3.16
CA ALA A 156 10.40 15.69 -3.85
C ALA A 156 10.34 15.03 -5.22
N MET A 157 11.39 15.19 -6.03
CA MET A 157 11.42 14.62 -7.38
C MET A 157 11.39 13.09 -7.34
N VAL A 158 12.21 12.45 -6.50
CA VAL A 158 12.27 10.97 -6.39
C VAL A 158 10.93 10.37 -5.95
N LEU A 159 10.29 10.93 -4.92
CA LEU A 159 8.98 10.47 -4.46
C LEU A 159 7.89 10.74 -5.51
N SER A 160 7.95 11.88 -6.20
CA SER A 160 7.06 12.22 -7.34
C SER A 160 7.16 11.19 -8.45
N SER A 161 8.38 10.88 -8.89
CA SER A 161 8.64 9.96 -9.99
C SER A 161 8.23 8.53 -9.62
N LEU A 162 8.49 8.10 -8.38
CA LEU A 162 8.04 6.80 -7.90
C LEU A 162 6.51 6.71 -7.83
N ALA A 163 5.85 7.77 -7.35
CA ALA A 163 4.39 7.84 -7.34
C ALA A 163 3.81 7.84 -8.77
N ALA A 164 4.38 8.63 -9.68
CA ALA A 164 4.01 8.66 -11.09
C ALA A 164 4.14 7.28 -11.74
N PHE A 165 5.23 6.55 -11.46
CA PHE A 165 5.41 5.16 -11.86
C PHE A 165 4.29 4.27 -11.32
N ILE A 166 4.03 4.28 -10.00
CA ILE A 166 3.03 3.42 -9.36
C ILE A 166 1.61 3.63 -9.92
N PHE A 167 1.25 4.90 -10.13
CA PHE A 167 -0.09 5.32 -10.53
C PHE A 167 -0.25 5.50 -12.04
N GLN A 168 0.84 5.32 -12.80
CA GLN A 168 0.89 5.55 -14.24
C GLN A 168 0.37 6.95 -14.62
N LEU A 169 0.79 7.95 -13.84
CA LEU A 169 0.48 9.36 -14.05
C LEU A 169 1.70 10.07 -14.64
N PRO A 170 1.53 11.25 -15.26
CA PRO A 170 2.67 12.12 -15.53
C PRO A 170 3.42 12.48 -14.24
N SER A 171 4.69 12.88 -14.37
CA SER A 171 5.53 13.22 -13.22
C SER A 171 4.85 14.28 -12.34
N LEU A 172 4.80 14.03 -11.03
CA LEU A 172 4.23 14.94 -10.04
C LEU A 172 5.24 16.00 -9.55
N SER A 173 6.42 16.05 -10.16
CA SER A 173 7.55 16.90 -9.75
C SER A 173 7.17 18.38 -9.65
N ALA A 174 6.33 18.87 -10.56
CA ALA A 174 5.81 20.23 -10.56
C ALA A 174 5.04 20.63 -9.28
N PHE A 175 4.54 19.65 -8.52
CA PHE A 175 3.73 19.87 -7.32
C PHE A 175 4.45 19.55 -6.02
N LEU A 176 5.54 18.76 -6.05
CA LEU A 176 6.27 18.47 -4.82
C LEU A 176 7.42 19.44 -4.57
N SER A 177 7.90 20.17 -5.58
CA SER A 177 8.85 21.27 -5.36
C SER A 177 8.25 22.42 -4.53
N THR A 178 6.92 22.56 -4.53
CA THR A 178 6.22 23.50 -3.63
C THR A 178 6.22 23.04 -2.18
N ILE A 179 6.44 21.75 -1.90
CA ILE A 179 6.55 21.21 -0.53
C ILE A 179 7.86 21.63 0.12
N ASP A 180 8.95 21.61 -0.63
CA ASP A 180 10.27 21.97 -0.10
C ASP A 180 10.43 23.49 0.09
N SER A 181 9.65 24.30 -0.64
CA SER A 181 9.75 25.76 -0.63
C SER A 181 8.78 26.49 0.32
N GLN A 182 7.74 25.82 0.84
CA GLN A 182 6.75 26.48 1.71
C GLN A 182 6.99 26.24 3.20
N PRO A 183 6.97 27.29 4.04
CA PRO A 183 6.98 27.14 5.49
C PRO A 183 5.69 26.43 5.95
N HIS A 184 5.86 25.46 6.85
CA HIS A 184 4.92 24.41 7.27
C HIS A 184 3.59 24.86 7.94
N ASP A 185 3.16 26.12 7.79
CA ASP A 185 2.01 26.64 8.53
C ASP A 185 0.66 26.12 8.00
N ASP A 186 0.55 25.72 6.73
CA ASP A 186 -0.67 25.11 6.17
C ASP A 186 -0.39 24.01 5.13
N SER A 187 -0.20 22.78 5.64
CA SER A 187 -0.01 21.58 4.80
C SER A 187 -1.17 21.28 3.84
N ASP A 188 -2.38 21.77 4.11
CA ASP A 188 -3.55 21.49 3.27
C ASP A 188 -3.57 22.41 2.04
N ALA A 189 -3.16 23.66 2.20
CA ALA A 189 -2.98 24.60 1.09
C ALA A 189 -1.91 24.11 0.11
N THR A 190 -0.77 23.63 0.60
CA THR A 190 0.35 23.15 -0.24
C THR A 190 -0.04 21.93 -1.09
N VAL A 191 -0.95 21.08 -0.59
CA VAL A 191 -1.29 19.79 -1.22
C VAL A 191 -2.61 19.82 -2.02
N THR A 192 -3.39 20.90 -1.92
CA THR A 192 -4.61 21.10 -2.71
C THR A 192 -4.38 21.00 -4.23
N PRO A 193 -3.31 21.60 -4.81
CA PRO A 193 -3.02 21.51 -6.25
C PRO A 193 -2.86 20.07 -6.76
N ILE A 194 -2.29 19.17 -5.95
CA ILE A 194 -2.14 17.74 -6.30
C ILE A 194 -3.51 17.08 -6.46
N GLY A 195 -4.45 17.39 -5.55
CA GLY A 195 -5.80 16.86 -5.61
C GLY A 195 -6.58 17.35 -6.84
N ASP A 196 -6.39 18.60 -7.21
CA ASP A 196 -7.05 19.21 -8.37
C ASP A 196 -6.46 18.67 -9.68
N TYR A 197 -5.13 18.53 -9.75
CA TYR A 197 -4.46 17.90 -10.88
C TYR A 197 -4.95 16.48 -11.15
N ILE A 198 -5.06 15.65 -10.11
CA ILE A 198 -5.58 14.28 -10.25
C ILE A 198 -7.06 14.28 -10.66
N THR A 199 -7.82 15.31 -10.29
CA THR A 199 -9.22 15.45 -10.70
C THR A 199 -9.32 15.85 -12.18
N GLN A 200 -8.34 16.60 -12.70
CA GLN A 200 -8.26 17.02 -14.10
C GLN A 200 -7.72 15.92 -15.03
N LEU A 201 -6.87 15.03 -14.51
CA LEU A 201 -6.47 13.82 -15.21
C LEU A 201 -7.69 12.92 -15.35
N ASP A 202 -8.30 12.93 -16.54
CA ASP A 202 -9.54 12.23 -16.87
C ASP A 202 -9.61 10.85 -16.19
N THR A 203 -10.44 10.80 -15.14
CA THR A 203 -10.39 9.81 -14.05
C THR A 203 -10.59 8.32 -14.40
N PRO A 204 -11.20 7.89 -15.54
CA PRO A 204 -11.32 6.46 -15.81
C PRO A 204 -9.98 5.77 -16.13
N SER A 205 -8.97 6.51 -16.62
CA SER A 205 -7.68 5.94 -17.01
C SER A 205 -6.68 5.82 -15.85
N ALA A 206 -6.90 6.56 -14.77
CA ALA A 206 -5.99 6.58 -13.63
C ALA A 206 -6.08 5.25 -12.84
N ARG A 207 -5.05 4.41 -13.00
CA ARG A 207 -5.01 3.05 -12.44
C ARG A 207 -3.74 2.83 -11.64
N ILE A 208 -3.86 2.08 -10.54
CA ILE A 208 -2.69 1.59 -9.82
C ILE A 208 -2.08 0.45 -10.64
N SER A 209 -1.02 0.74 -11.38
CA SER A 209 -0.35 -0.22 -12.28
C SER A 209 0.67 -1.09 -11.54
N HIS A 210 1.34 -0.55 -10.52
CA HIS A 210 2.39 -1.28 -9.79
C HIS A 210 2.08 -1.38 -8.29
N PRO A 211 1.08 -2.19 -7.89
CA PRO A 211 0.66 -2.25 -6.49
C PRO A 211 1.72 -2.76 -5.52
N LEU A 212 2.70 -3.52 -6.01
CA LEU A 212 3.80 -4.03 -5.20
C LEU A 212 4.83 -2.95 -4.83
N ALA A 213 4.85 -1.82 -5.55
CA ALA A 213 5.67 -0.66 -5.21
C ALA A 213 5.00 0.30 -4.20
N ILE A 214 3.70 0.13 -3.90
CA ILE A 214 3.01 0.95 -2.89
C ILE A 214 3.66 0.83 -1.50
N PRO A 215 3.94 -0.37 -0.95
CA PRO A 215 4.64 -0.50 0.32
C PRO A 215 5.99 0.23 0.34
N ILE A 216 6.71 0.23 -0.78
CA ILE A 216 8.01 0.88 -0.92
C ILE A 216 7.84 2.40 -0.81
N LEU A 217 6.95 2.99 -1.62
CA LEU A 217 6.67 4.42 -1.56
C LEU A 217 6.30 4.87 -0.15
N LEU A 218 5.42 4.13 0.53
CA LEU A 218 4.99 4.46 1.88
C LEU A 218 6.12 4.36 2.91
N ARG A 219 6.92 3.28 2.89
CA ARG A 219 8.08 3.13 3.80
C ARG A 219 9.10 4.23 3.59
N LEU A 220 9.44 4.53 2.34
CA LEU A 220 10.41 5.56 1.99
C LEU A 220 9.91 6.94 2.41
N THR A 221 8.65 7.27 2.12
CA THR A 221 8.04 8.54 2.57
C THR A 221 8.04 8.66 4.09
N TRP A 222 7.75 7.57 4.80
CA TRP A 222 7.78 7.53 6.26
C TRP A 222 9.17 7.75 6.84
N SER A 223 10.20 7.18 6.19
CA SER A 223 11.59 7.29 6.63
C SER A 223 12.08 8.75 6.70
N LEU A 224 11.48 9.64 5.90
CA LEU A 224 11.81 11.07 5.89
C LEU A 224 11.28 11.83 7.11
N SER A 225 10.40 11.23 7.91
CA SER A 225 9.79 11.87 9.10
C SER A 225 9.17 13.26 8.84
N ASN A 226 8.73 13.51 7.60
CA ASN A 226 8.15 14.78 7.18
C ASN A 226 6.64 14.59 6.90
N GLU A 227 5.80 15.22 7.71
CA GLU A 227 4.34 15.08 7.62
C GLU A 227 3.79 15.59 6.29
N THR A 228 4.39 16.63 5.69
CA THR A 228 3.94 17.18 4.41
C THR A 228 4.14 16.18 3.28
N TYR A 229 5.29 15.50 3.22
CA TYR A 229 5.52 14.44 2.23
C TYR A 229 4.56 13.27 2.40
N LEU A 230 4.34 12.82 3.64
CA LEU A 230 3.38 11.76 3.92
C LEU A 230 1.97 12.15 3.47
N PHE A 231 1.57 13.39 3.75
CA PHE A 231 0.26 13.91 3.38
C PHE A 231 0.10 14.04 1.87
N ALA A 232 1.11 14.58 1.18
CA ALA A 232 1.15 14.71 -0.27
C ALA A 232 1.06 13.34 -0.95
N MET A 233 1.79 12.34 -0.46
CA MET A 233 1.74 10.97 -0.98
C MET A 233 0.42 10.26 -0.69
N ALA A 234 -0.23 10.55 0.45
CA ALA A 234 -1.52 9.95 0.80
C ALA A 234 -2.69 10.43 -0.10
N LYS A 235 -2.61 11.64 -0.66
CA LYS A 235 -3.71 12.25 -1.43
C LYS A 235 -3.97 11.57 -2.79
N PRO A 236 -2.95 11.20 -3.59
CA PRO A 236 -3.15 10.37 -4.75
C PRO A 236 -3.91 9.08 -4.43
N PHE A 237 -3.58 8.39 -3.34
CA PHE A 237 -4.31 7.17 -2.94
C PHE A 237 -5.79 7.45 -2.62
N ASP A 238 -6.08 8.51 -1.86
CA ASP A 238 -7.45 8.92 -1.55
C ASP A 238 -8.24 9.18 -2.84
N ARG A 239 -7.69 9.97 -3.75
CA ARG A 239 -8.35 10.27 -5.03
C ARG A 239 -8.52 9.04 -5.91
N LEU A 240 -7.46 8.27 -6.14
CA LEU A 240 -7.49 7.07 -6.99
C LEU A 240 -8.47 6.01 -6.48
N THR A 241 -8.62 5.88 -5.16
CA THR A 241 -9.61 4.96 -4.57
C THR A 241 -11.03 5.49 -4.65
N THR A 242 -11.25 6.81 -4.68
CA THR A 242 -12.60 7.37 -4.90
C THR A 242 -13.08 7.17 -6.34
N VAL A 243 -12.18 7.28 -7.33
CA VAL A 243 -12.54 7.26 -8.76
C VAL A 243 -12.71 5.87 -9.35
N SER A 244 -12.02 4.84 -8.80
CA SER A 244 -12.04 3.49 -9.37
C SER A 244 -12.23 2.40 -8.31
N TYR A 245 -13.22 1.51 -8.54
CA TYR A 245 -13.38 0.31 -7.73
C TYR A 245 -12.19 -0.65 -7.87
N ALA A 246 -11.57 -0.71 -9.05
CA ALA A 246 -10.37 -1.53 -9.26
C ALA A 246 -9.22 -1.04 -8.38
N ASN A 247 -8.98 0.27 -8.32
CA ASN A 247 -7.96 0.85 -7.43
C ASN A 247 -8.25 0.54 -5.95
N ARG A 248 -9.52 0.57 -5.52
CA ARG A 248 -9.92 0.14 -4.17
C ARG A 248 -9.58 -1.31 -3.89
N ALA A 249 -9.92 -2.21 -4.81
CA ALA A 249 -9.61 -3.63 -4.67
C ALA A 249 -8.10 -3.89 -4.65
N THR A 250 -7.35 -3.19 -5.51
CA THR A 250 -5.89 -3.27 -5.59
C THR A 250 -5.24 -2.81 -4.29
N MET A 251 -5.66 -1.67 -3.74
CA MET A 251 -5.19 -1.18 -2.44
C MET A 251 -5.50 -2.17 -1.32
N ALA A 252 -6.71 -2.74 -1.27
CA ALA A 252 -7.08 -3.73 -0.27
C ALA A 252 -6.20 -5.00 -0.34
N ARG A 253 -5.71 -5.35 -1.53
CA ARG A 253 -4.87 -6.55 -1.76
C ARG A 253 -3.38 -6.32 -1.52
N SER A 254 -2.87 -5.11 -1.63
CA SER A 254 -1.42 -4.84 -1.58
C SER A 254 -0.78 -5.08 -0.20
N ARG A 255 -1.56 -5.50 0.81
CA ARG A 255 -1.17 -5.63 2.23
C ARG A 255 -0.53 -4.37 2.81
N SER A 256 -0.46 -3.27 2.07
CA SER A 256 0.06 -1.98 2.50
C SER A 256 -0.69 -1.44 3.71
N PHE A 257 -1.95 -1.86 3.88
CA PHE A 257 -2.77 -1.61 5.07
C PHE A 257 -2.22 -2.22 6.36
N GLU A 258 -1.42 -3.28 6.30
CA GLU A 258 -0.75 -3.83 7.48
C GLU A 258 0.45 -2.97 7.93
N LEU A 259 1.09 -2.25 7.00
CA LEU A 259 2.20 -1.31 7.27
C LEU A 259 1.72 0.02 7.86
N PHE A 260 0.47 0.43 7.60
CA PHE A 260 -0.15 1.58 8.28
C PHE A 260 -0.33 1.35 9.80
N GLY A 261 -0.07 0.14 10.31
CA GLY A 261 -0.31 -0.24 11.70
C GLY A 261 0.93 -0.65 12.51
N THR A 262 2.16 -0.41 12.03
CA THR A 262 3.40 -0.84 12.74
C THR A 262 4.05 0.22 13.63
N GLY A 263 3.37 1.33 13.92
CA GLY A 263 3.84 2.34 14.86
C GLY A 263 2.69 2.98 15.64
N CYS A 264 2.30 2.37 16.76
CA CYS A 264 1.50 2.88 17.90
C CYS A 264 0.32 3.86 17.67
N THR A 265 -0.18 4.01 16.44
CA THR A 265 -1.20 5.00 16.12
C THR A 265 -2.16 4.35 15.15
N LEU A 266 -3.41 4.19 15.56
CA LEU A 266 -4.48 3.75 14.65
C LEU A 266 -4.61 4.85 13.58
N TYR A 267 -4.11 4.59 12.37
CA TYR A 267 -4.32 5.51 11.25
C TYR A 267 -5.65 5.19 10.57
N PRO A 268 -6.50 6.20 10.36
CA PRO A 268 -7.76 6.02 9.66
C PRO A 268 -7.51 5.64 8.20
N LEU A 269 -8.36 4.76 7.65
CA LEU A 269 -8.24 4.30 6.27
C LEU A 269 -8.21 5.49 5.29
N PRO A 270 -7.49 5.41 4.14
CA PRO A 270 -7.47 6.43 3.11
C PRO A 270 -8.87 6.86 2.69
N SER A 271 -9.85 5.93 2.67
CA SER A 271 -11.24 6.20 2.31
C SER A 271 -12.07 6.97 3.35
N TRP A 272 -11.48 7.42 4.47
CA TRP A 272 -12.20 8.20 5.48
C TRP A 272 -12.26 9.70 5.10
N PRO A 273 -13.44 10.34 5.11
CA PRO A 273 -13.59 11.79 4.98
C PRO A 273 -12.70 12.58 5.96
N ARG A 274 -12.22 13.76 5.54
CA ARG A 274 -11.22 14.61 6.25
C ARG A 274 -11.50 14.83 7.74
N LEU A 275 -12.75 15.11 8.11
CA LEU A 275 -13.17 15.32 9.51
C LEU A 275 -13.00 14.07 10.38
N GLN A 276 -13.19 12.89 9.78
CA GLN A 276 -13.12 11.60 10.47
C GLN A 276 -11.68 11.23 10.82
N LYS A 277 -10.75 11.54 9.92
CA LYS A 277 -9.32 11.32 10.16
C LYS A 277 -8.79 12.22 11.27
N HIS A 278 -9.16 13.49 11.25
CA HIS A 278 -8.77 14.47 12.27
C HIS A 278 -9.39 14.14 13.64
N LEU A 279 -10.68 13.80 13.71
CA LEU A 279 -11.35 13.39 14.95
C LEU A 279 -10.74 12.12 15.55
N PHE A 280 -10.34 11.16 14.71
CA PHE A 280 -9.73 9.91 15.15
C PHE A 280 -8.30 10.13 15.69
N ARG A 281 -7.46 10.87 14.97
CA ARG A 281 -6.09 11.24 15.43
C ARG A 281 -6.13 12.01 16.75
N ARG A 282 -7.02 13.00 16.87
CA ARG A 282 -7.14 13.89 18.04
C ARG A 282 -7.74 13.20 19.27
N THR A 283 -8.48 12.11 19.10
CA THR A 283 -9.03 11.32 20.23
C THR A 283 -8.12 10.18 20.68
N SER A 284 -7.05 9.88 19.94
CA SER A 284 -6.16 8.74 20.17
C SER A 284 -4.86 9.04 20.92
N ASN A 285 -4.71 10.22 21.55
CA ASN A 285 -3.46 10.61 22.23
C ASN A 285 -2.99 9.63 23.33
N SER A 286 -3.86 8.71 23.78
CA SER A 286 -3.56 7.64 24.74
C SER A 286 -3.52 6.23 24.14
N GLY A 287 -3.54 6.10 22.81
CA GLY A 287 -3.70 4.81 22.12
C GLY A 287 -5.13 4.27 22.10
N ALA A 288 -6.07 4.93 22.80
CA ALA A 288 -7.49 4.54 22.82
C ALA A 288 -8.36 5.50 22.01
N VAL A 289 -9.34 4.98 21.26
CA VAL A 289 -10.30 5.80 20.51
C VAL A 289 -11.58 5.95 21.32
N GLY A 290 -11.97 7.20 21.61
CA GLY A 290 -13.19 7.49 22.37
C GLY A 290 -14.48 7.14 21.61
N LEU A 291 -15.49 6.61 22.31
CA LEU A 291 -16.82 6.31 21.73
C LEU A 291 -17.47 7.54 21.07
N LYS A 292 -17.22 8.75 21.59
CA LYS A 292 -17.72 9.98 20.98
C LYS A 292 -17.21 10.17 19.55
N ALA A 293 -15.92 9.90 19.30
CA ALA A 293 -15.37 9.94 17.95
C ALA A 293 -16.08 8.93 17.04
N LEU A 294 -16.23 7.69 17.51
CA LEU A 294 -16.97 6.64 16.81
C LEU A 294 -18.44 7.05 16.53
N SER A 295 -19.12 7.70 17.48
CA SER A 295 -20.49 8.17 17.29
C SER A 295 -20.58 9.28 16.23
N THR A 296 -19.58 10.17 16.16
CA THR A 296 -19.48 11.18 15.10
C THR A 296 -19.21 10.54 13.73
N LEU A 297 -18.49 9.42 13.69
CA LEU A 297 -18.37 8.61 12.47
C LEU A 297 -19.72 7.99 12.07
N LYS A 298 -20.52 7.51 13.04
CA LYS A 298 -21.86 6.93 12.81
C LYS A 298 -22.85 7.93 12.26
N GLY A 299 -22.81 9.17 12.74
CA GLY A 299 -23.73 10.22 12.33
C GLY A 299 -23.54 10.70 10.89
N ASN A 300 -22.44 10.31 10.23
CA ASN A 300 -22.19 10.70 8.84
C ASN A 300 -22.77 9.63 7.88
N PRO A 301 -23.83 9.95 7.10
CA PRO A 301 -24.48 8.99 6.22
C PRO A 301 -23.60 8.51 5.06
N GLN A 302 -22.50 9.22 4.76
CA GLN A 302 -21.51 8.81 3.76
C GLN A 302 -20.38 7.97 4.34
N ALA A 303 -20.29 7.86 5.67
CA ALA A 303 -19.24 7.11 6.32
C ALA A 303 -19.56 5.61 6.31
N ARG A 304 -18.77 4.86 5.55
CA ARG A 304 -18.82 3.39 5.61
C ARG A 304 -18.10 2.93 6.88
N TRP A 305 -18.86 2.29 7.76
CA TRP A 305 -18.28 1.66 8.94
C TRP A 305 -17.33 0.55 8.53
N PRO A 306 -16.13 0.47 9.13
CA PRO A 306 -15.27 -0.67 8.90
C PRO A 306 -15.98 -1.92 9.40
N SER A 307 -15.92 -3.01 8.64
CA SER A 307 -16.56 -4.28 9.00
C SER A 307 -15.96 -4.91 10.27
N PHE A 308 -14.75 -4.48 10.65
CA PHE A 308 -14.05 -4.88 11.87
C PHE A 308 -13.03 -3.80 12.27
N LEU A 309 -12.64 -3.80 13.55
CA LEU A 309 -11.53 -2.99 14.06
C LEU A 309 -10.37 -3.93 14.42
N SER A 310 -9.16 -3.54 14.04
CA SER A 310 -7.93 -4.26 14.40
C SER A 310 -7.14 -3.43 15.39
N PHE A 311 -6.75 -4.05 16.51
CA PHE A 311 -5.97 -3.40 17.57
C PHE A 311 -4.59 -4.06 17.65
N ARG A 312 -3.54 -3.26 17.80
CA ARG A 312 -2.16 -3.70 18.05
C ARG A 312 -1.57 -2.89 19.21
N ASP A 313 -0.60 -3.46 19.91
CA ASP A 313 0.30 -2.72 20.84
C ASP A 313 -0.41 -1.83 21.87
N GLY A 314 -1.39 -2.39 22.60
CA GLY A 314 -2.09 -1.67 23.68
C GLY A 314 -3.12 -0.65 23.21
N CYS A 315 -3.41 -0.57 21.90
CA CYS A 315 -4.50 0.24 21.41
C CYS A 315 -5.87 -0.31 21.85
N GLY A 316 -6.84 0.57 22.09
CA GLY A 316 -8.17 0.17 22.55
C GLY A 316 -9.29 1.11 22.14
N LEU A 317 -10.49 0.82 22.63
CA LEU A 317 -11.63 1.74 22.57
C LEU A 317 -11.94 2.21 23.98
N ASP A 318 -11.96 3.52 24.18
CA ASP A 318 -12.36 4.11 25.44
C ASP A 318 -13.83 4.51 25.40
N VAL A 319 -14.62 3.93 26.31
CA VAL A 319 -16.05 4.17 26.41
C VAL A 319 -16.36 4.92 27.69
N ASN A 320 -16.21 6.24 27.61
CA ASN A 320 -16.54 7.14 28.70
C ASN A 320 -18.05 7.38 28.84
N ASN A 321 -18.48 7.73 30.06
CA ASN A 321 -19.85 8.15 30.41
C ASN A 321 -20.95 7.09 30.19
N LEU A 322 -20.63 5.79 30.33
CA LEU A 322 -21.67 4.78 30.45
C LEU A 322 -22.41 5.00 31.78
N ASN A 323 -23.71 5.30 31.69
CA ASN A 323 -24.56 5.46 32.86
C ASN A 323 -24.91 4.07 33.43
N LEU A 324 -23.98 3.50 34.19
CA LEU A 324 -24.06 2.15 34.78
C LEU A 324 -24.90 2.12 36.06
N ARG A 325 -25.96 2.92 36.18
CA ARG A 325 -26.82 2.99 37.38
C ARG A 325 -27.52 1.64 37.67
N GLY A 326 -26.81 0.74 38.35
CA GLY A 326 -27.34 -0.44 39.03
C GLY A 326 -27.87 -1.59 38.17
N LYS A 327 -27.85 -1.50 36.83
CA LYS A 327 -28.52 -2.46 35.93
C LYS A 327 -27.62 -3.55 35.35
N GLY A 328 -26.36 -3.61 35.77
CA GLY A 328 -25.38 -4.50 35.14
C GLY A 328 -24.93 -4.02 33.75
N ILE A 329 -24.09 -4.82 33.11
CA ILE A 329 -23.50 -4.57 31.79
C ILE A 329 -23.54 -5.86 31.00
N SER A 330 -23.95 -5.79 29.73
CA SER A 330 -23.72 -6.86 28.77
C SER A 330 -22.83 -6.35 27.65
N VAL A 331 -21.78 -7.11 27.35
CA VAL A 331 -20.84 -6.87 26.25
C VAL A 331 -20.94 -8.04 25.28
N LEU A 332 -21.17 -7.73 24.01
CA LEU A 332 -21.13 -8.69 22.92
C LEU A 332 -20.07 -8.24 21.91
N MET A 333 -19.14 -9.11 21.56
CA MET A 333 -18.12 -8.83 20.57
C MET A 333 -17.75 -10.07 19.76
N TRP A 334 -17.35 -9.86 18.51
CA TRP A 334 -16.67 -10.86 17.69
C TRP A 334 -15.18 -10.57 17.72
N ILE A 335 -14.38 -11.57 18.02
CA ILE A 335 -12.92 -11.46 18.06
C ILE A 335 -12.28 -12.45 17.08
N TYR A 336 -11.20 -12.02 16.46
CA TYR A 336 -10.34 -12.85 15.61
C TYR A 336 -8.90 -12.70 16.08
N THR A 337 -8.30 -13.78 16.58
CA THR A 337 -6.93 -13.74 17.08
C THR A 337 -5.97 -14.16 15.97
N GLU A 338 -5.28 -13.17 15.37
CA GLU A 338 -4.24 -13.43 14.38
C GLU A 338 -2.93 -13.90 15.03
N HIS A 339 -2.54 -13.25 16.13
CA HIS A 339 -1.34 -13.56 16.91
C HIS A 339 -1.68 -13.63 18.40
N ARG A 340 -1.04 -14.57 19.11
CA ARG A 340 -1.14 -14.64 20.58
C ARG A 340 -0.03 -13.77 21.16
N SER A 341 -0.41 -12.92 22.11
CA SER A 341 0.56 -12.17 22.89
C SER A 341 1.23 -13.08 23.91
N HIS A 342 2.51 -12.83 24.18
CA HIS A 342 3.25 -13.47 25.26
C HIS A 342 2.88 -12.89 26.63
N LEU A 343 2.24 -11.71 26.64
CA LEU A 343 1.69 -11.06 27.83
C LEU A 343 0.15 -11.11 27.82
N PRO A 344 -0.50 -11.12 28.99
CA PRO A 344 -1.95 -11.02 29.07
C PRO A 344 -2.43 -9.67 28.51
N ILE A 345 -3.55 -9.68 27.78
CA ILE A 345 -4.15 -8.48 27.17
C ILE A 345 -5.52 -8.23 27.78
N HIS A 346 -5.85 -6.97 28.09
CA HIS A 346 -7.22 -6.57 28.40
C HIS A 346 -8.07 -6.52 27.12
N LEU A 347 -9.06 -7.39 27.00
CA LEU A 347 -10.05 -7.32 25.90
C LEU A 347 -11.14 -6.31 26.20
N PHE A 348 -11.53 -6.22 27.47
CA PHE A 348 -12.55 -5.31 27.97
C PHE A 348 -12.24 -4.97 29.42
N GLY A 349 -12.34 -3.71 29.80
CA GLY A 349 -12.13 -3.26 31.18
C GLY A 349 -13.15 -2.21 31.56
N CYS A 350 -13.65 -2.28 32.79
CA CYS A 350 -14.43 -1.21 33.39
C CYS A 350 -13.58 -0.51 34.44
N PHE A 351 -13.33 0.79 34.24
CA PHE A 351 -12.48 1.59 35.10
C PHE A 351 -13.31 2.65 35.83
N SER A 352 -13.08 2.80 37.13
CA SER A 352 -13.65 3.89 37.91
C SER A 352 -12.79 5.14 37.73
N SER A 353 -13.41 6.21 37.22
CA SER A 353 -12.83 7.55 37.20
C SER A 353 -13.21 8.27 38.49
N GLU A 354 -12.50 8.00 39.58
CA GLU A 354 -12.65 8.78 40.80
C GLU A 354 -12.00 10.15 40.60
N THR A 355 -12.76 11.23 40.82
CA THR A 355 -12.35 12.62 40.56
C THR A 355 -11.14 13.11 41.36
N ARG A 356 -10.64 12.32 42.32
CA ARG A 356 -9.48 12.66 43.17
C ARG A 356 -8.50 11.50 43.41
N GLY A 357 -8.64 10.36 42.71
CA GLY A 357 -7.86 9.15 42.95
C GLY A 357 -7.22 8.55 41.70
N ALA A 358 -6.30 7.60 41.88
CA ALA A 358 -5.80 6.77 40.78
C ALA A 358 -6.96 5.96 40.18
N GLN A 359 -6.98 5.82 38.85
CA GLN A 359 -7.97 4.98 38.17
C GLN A 359 -7.92 3.56 38.75
N SER A 360 -9.05 3.09 39.26
CA SER A 360 -9.17 1.71 39.73
C SER A 360 -9.91 0.89 38.68
N THR A 361 -9.39 -0.30 38.40
CA THR A 361 -10.11 -1.25 37.56
C THR A 361 -11.21 -1.85 38.42
N LEU A 362 -12.47 -1.81 38.00
CA LEU A 362 -13.58 -2.48 38.67
C LEU A 362 -13.58 -3.97 38.34
N PHE A 363 -13.41 -4.29 37.06
CA PHE A 363 -13.10 -5.61 36.57
C PHE A 363 -12.55 -5.52 35.14
N ALA A 364 -11.82 -6.54 34.71
CA ALA A 364 -11.39 -6.67 33.32
C ALA A 364 -11.54 -8.11 32.82
N LEU A 365 -11.94 -8.26 31.57
CA LEU A 365 -11.83 -9.49 30.80
C LEU A 365 -10.43 -9.52 30.16
N VAL A 366 -9.65 -10.51 30.56
CA VAL A 366 -8.25 -10.69 30.16
C VAL A 366 -8.13 -11.87 29.23
N PHE A 367 -7.43 -11.68 28.11
CA PHE A 367 -6.99 -12.74 27.23
C PHE A 367 -5.57 -13.16 27.60
N LYS A 368 -5.42 -14.41 28.04
CA LYS A 368 -4.14 -14.95 28.50
C LYS A 368 -3.28 -15.45 27.33
N PRO A 369 -1.95 -15.57 27.51
CA PRO A 369 -1.04 -16.10 26.48
C PRO A 369 -1.38 -17.54 26.03
N ASP A 370 -1.96 -18.35 26.91
CA ASP A 370 -2.41 -19.72 26.62
C ASP A 370 -3.66 -19.76 25.71
N GLY A 371 -4.30 -18.62 25.48
CA GLY A 371 -5.53 -18.48 24.70
C GLY A 371 -6.80 -18.62 25.53
N CYS A 372 -6.72 -18.74 26.85
CA CYS A 372 -7.89 -18.76 27.73
C CYS A 372 -8.33 -17.34 28.11
N LEU A 373 -9.60 -17.19 28.46
CA LEU A 373 -10.11 -15.96 29.06
C LEU A 373 -10.05 -16.04 30.58
N ALA A 374 -9.80 -14.90 31.21
CA ALA A 374 -9.88 -14.74 32.66
C ALA A 374 -10.61 -13.45 33.02
N ILE A 375 -11.23 -13.43 34.20
CA ILE A 375 -11.78 -12.21 34.78
C ILE A 375 -10.82 -11.75 35.87
N GLN A 376 -10.28 -10.55 35.70
CA GLN A 376 -9.51 -9.86 36.73
C GLN A 376 -10.48 -9.05 37.59
N PRO A 377 -10.68 -9.40 38.87
CA PRO A 377 -11.49 -8.61 39.78
C PRO A 377 -10.79 -7.27 40.07
N GLY A 378 -11.56 -6.33 40.60
CA GLY A 378 -11.09 -4.96 40.74
C GLY A 378 -9.82 -4.84 41.57
N SER A 379 -8.87 -4.06 41.05
CA SER A 379 -7.58 -3.80 41.69
C SER A 379 -7.33 -2.30 41.77
N ARG A 380 -6.83 -1.87 42.93
CA ARG A 380 -6.40 -0.49 43.18
C ARG A 380 -4.96 -0.22 42.71
N LYS A 381 -4.26 -1.21 42.16
CA LYS A 381 -2.90 -1.00 41.65
C LYS A 381 -2.94 -0.13 40.39
N ALA A 382 -2.24 1.00 40.41
CA ALA A 382 -2.14 1.94 39.30
C ALA A 382 -1.21 1.46 38.16
N SER A 383 -0.78 0.19 38.15
CA SER A 383 0.13 -0.31 37.12
C SER A 383 -0.63 -0.73 35.87
N HIS A 384 -0.21 -0.23 34.71
CA HIS A 384 -0.71 -0.66 33.39
C HIS A 384 -0.42 -2.13 33.06
N ALA A 385 0.51 -2.77 33.77
CA ALA A 385 0.80 -4.18 33.59
C ALA A 385 -0.33 -5.06 34.16
N VAL A 386 -0.80 -6.02 33.35
CA VAL A 386 -1.83 -6.97 33.75
C VAL A 386 -1.25 -7.98 34.73
N ASP A 387 -1.48 -7.75 36.02
CA ASP A 387 -1.16 -8.70 37.09
C ASP A 387 -2.23 -9.81 37.13
N LEU A 388 -1.85 -11.04 36.78
CA LEU A 388 -2.74 -12.21 36.83
C LEU A 388 -2.99 -12.72 38.25
N GLN A 389 -2.34 -12.16 39.27
CA GLN A 389 -2.55 -12.56 40.66
C GLN A 389 -3.99 -12.26 41.08
N GLY A 390 -4.78 -13.32 41.29
CA GLY A 390 -6.20 -13.22 41.64
C GLY A 390 -7.17 -13.20 40.44
N ALA A 391 -6.68 -13.31 39.21
CA ALA A 391 -7.54 -13.47 38.05
C ALA A 391 -8.19 -14.88 38.02
N ILE A 392 -9.49 -14.94 37.74
CA ILE A 392 -10.26 -16.18 37.68
C ILE A 392 -10.31 -16.63 36.23
N THR A 393 -9.62 -17.74 35.91
CA THR A 393 -9.67 -18.32 34.55
C THR A 393 -11.05 -18.93 34.30
N LEU A 394 -11.67 -18.58 33.17
CA LEU A 394 -12.98 -19.09 32.79
C LEU A 394 -12.82 -20.51 32.19
N PRO A 395 -13.48 -21.54 32.74
CA PRO A 395 -13.36 -22.90 32.21
C PRO A 395 -13.93 -22.99 30.80
N GLY A 396 -13.25 -23.72 29.90
CA GLY A 396 -13.69 -23.91 28.51
C GLY A 396 -13.57 -22.66 27.61
N SER A 397 -12.96 -21.57 28.09
CA SER A 397 -12.89 -20.28 27.39
C SER A 397 -11.76 -20.15 26.36
N MET A 398 -11.25 -21.27 25.85
CA MET A 398 -10.09 -21.26 24.96
C MET A 398 -10.47 -20.70 23.58
N ILE A 399 -9.88 -19.57 23.22
CA ILE A 399 -10.00 -18.96 21.90
C ILE A 399 -8.92 -19.52 20.98
N GLN A 400 -9.36 -20.05 19.85
CA GLN A 400 -8.47 -20.62 18.85
C GLN A 400 -7.92 -19.52 17.94
N ARG A 401 -6.61 -19.61 17.65
CA ARG A 401 -5.95 -18.71 16.70
C ARG A 401 -6.56 -18.92 15.30
N GLY A 402 -6.76 -17.83 14.56
CA GLY A 402 -7.27 -17.88 13.20
C GLY A 402 -8.76 -18.24 13.08
N ARG A 403 -9.54 -18.14 14.17
CA ARG A 403 -10.99 -18.38 14.15
C ARG A 403 -11.75 -17.22 14.75
N TRP A 404 -12.84 -16.84 14.09
CA TRP A 404 -13.82 -15.91 14.63
C TRP A 404 -14.51 -16.54 15.82
N THR A 405 -14.48 -15.85 16.95
CA THR A 405 -15.11 -16.28 18.20
C THR A 405 -16.09 -15.20 18.65
N HIS A 406 -17.32 -15.59 18.94
CA HIS A 406 -18.32 -14.72 19.53
C HIS A 406 -18.20 -14.77 21.05
N LEU A 407 -18.10 -13.60 21.67
CA LEU A 407 -17.89 -13.45 23.10
C LEU A 407 -19.04 -12.63 23.67
N GLY A 408 -19.77 -13.23 24.62
CA GLY A 408 -20.80 -12.59 25.41
C GLY A 408 -20.38 -12.56 26.87
N LEU A 409 -20.35 -11.37 27.47
CA LEU A 409 -20.11 -11.18 28.89
C LEU A 409 -21.29 -10.41 29.49
N THR A 410 -21.92 -10.96 30.52
CA THR A 410 -22.95 -10.27 31.28
C THR A 410 -22.53 -10.18 32.73
N TRP A 411 -22.52 -8.95 33.24
CA TRP A 411 -22.28 -8.62 34.63
C TRP A 411 -23.56 -8.06 35.21
N THR A 412 -24.08 -8.62 36.29
CA THR A 412 -25.23 -8.08 37.02
C THR A 412 -24.78 -7.68 38.42
N ALA A 413 -25.24 -6.53 38.91
CA ALA A 413 -25.10 -6.24 40.33
C ALA A 413 -25.92 -7.31 41.07
N GLY A 414 -25.28 -8.09 41.94
CA GLY A 414 -26.02 -8.99 42.82
C GLY A 414 -26.98 -8.15 43.66
N GLU A 415 -28.22 -8.63 43.82
CA GLU A 415 -29.08 -8.12 44.88
C GLU A 415 -28.31 -8.31 46.19
N GLN A 416 -28.05 -7.22 46.91
CA GLN A 416 -27.48 -7.33 48.25
C GLN A 416 -28.48 -8.12 49.09
N GLY A 417 -28.13 -9.36 49.40
CA GLY A 417 -28.80 -10.16 50.44
C GLY A 417 -28.46 -9.62 51.81
#